data_AF-A0A960TFL0-F1
#
_entry.id   AF-A0A960TFL0-F1
#
_cell.length_a   1.000
_cell.length_b   1.000
_cell.length_c   1.000
_cell.angle_alpha   90.00
_cell.angle_beta   90.00
_cell.angle_gamma   90.00
#
_symmetry.space_group_name_H-M   'P 1'
#
loop_
_entity.id
_entity.type
_entity.pdbx_description
1 polymer ?
#
loop_
_entity_poly.entity_id
_entity_poly.type
_entity_poly.pdbx_seq_one_letter_code
_entity_poly.pdbx_strand_id
1 'polypeptide(L)'
;MKKIISIIFALIYLSCSNHSIRSIKIDNRPIQKIEINSFDFTDGDQGWKTENEDKNPTWKQDESSGNAYITSSTSRRYFKTPDSFVGDHRDMYCKNIYYSIKLPYGSGGGIPHQSIMLHSKDKKLMVYSDRDRIVPNDDEWTEYEVPFDTLSNKWLLYDEPIDKEDLLRSRKKRWRRPGRYEFLSVLQNLDSIYIPTRYTGKGKETALDNVYFGEREGGENFCKPFSKEEDKPFPGKVERILETVFEGNGVIDDYSGTGTLQILPKDLHTILVIPEGYTEKEINSGIFYVDIRNWIEQSEWVEPFRSYKNAFRILQYNAPSDAYITENDREKTLLGILPGQENTLDNDMTIPSKRVWKIVEDNRLLTDDTYPRKGITSNVVKNLTIVILVYDPKENRSGFSGFVKRFPHPDGSNKNLSVAISRNTTHEFLHSFSHLSDEYLDKMREKKIHPNQDAESSNYLSNLSPNQQASLTPWKHLLRGGKYNPDIANFIGTFGDAKNGYHSEAKCIMNGRHHNKDTYGGDGQLRDHKHICNWCREITVFRLYEKVGIFKNPNNDFMTWKEKYRDNYYRRKGLSKPEEIPARNSEGKAIYPLSQ
;
A
#
# COMPACT_ATOMS: atom_id res chain seq x y z
N MET A 1 58.15 3.54 -13.19
CA MET A 1 58.65 3.89 -11.84
C MET A 1 58.09 5.19 -11.26
N LYS A 2 58.12 6.34 -11.96
CA LYS A 2 57.55 7.61 -11.42
C LYS A 2 56.05 7.58 -11.06
N LYS A 3 55.22 6.79 -11.77
CA LYS A 3 53.78 6.63 -11.44
C LYS A 3 53.48 5.74 -10.23
N ILE A 4 54.41 4.87 -9.82
CA ILE A 4 54.23 3.99 -8.63
C ILE A 4 54.61 4.73 -7.35
N ILE A 5 55.57 5.67 -7.42
CA ILE A 5 55.96 6.51 -6.29
C ILE A 5 54.84 7.51 -5.91
N SER A 6 54.08 8.02 -6.87
CA SER A 6 52.94 8.92 -6.60
C SER A 6 51.76 8.23 -5.89
N ILE A 7 51.53 6.93 -6.15
CA ILE A 7 50.45 6.17 -5.50
C ILE A 7 50.85 5.76 -4.08
N ILE A 8 52.13 5.46 -3.84
CA ILE A 8 52.63 5.15 -2.49
C ILE A 8 52.66 6.42 -1.61
N PHE A 9 52.99 7.60 -2.15
CA PHE A 9 52.88 8.85 -1.39
C PHE A 9 51.44 9.23 -1.08
N ALA A 10 50.48 8.97 -1.97
CA ALA A 10 49.06 9.20 -1.68
C ALA A 10 48.51 8.26 -0.60
N LEU A 11 48.95 6.99 -0.57
CA LEU A 11 48.53 6.01 0.45
C LEU A 11 49.21 6.22 1.82
N ILE A 12 50.43 6.78 1.87
CA ILE A 12 51.10 7.13 3.13
C ILE A 12 50.56 8.47 3.68
N TYR A 13 50.13 9.40 2.83
CA TYR A 13 49.50 10.65 3.30
C TYR A 13 48.10 10.41 3.90
N LEU A 14 47.41 9.32 3.51
CA LEU A 14 46.10 8.94 4.05
C LEU A 14 46.17 8.17 5.38
N SER A 15 47.33 7.69 5.83
CA SER A 15 47.48 6.91 7.06
C SER A 15 48.05 7.69 8.26
N CYS A 16 48.32 8.99 8.14
CA CYS A 16 49.02 9.77 9.18
C CYS A 16 48.47 11.17 9.46
N SER A 17 47.25 11.50 9.05
CA SER A 17 46.62 12.78 9.41
C SER A 17 45.33 12.58 10.22
N ASN A 18 45.50 12.47 11.54
CA ASN A 18 44.48 12.91 12.48
C ASN A 18 44.38 14.44 12.37
N HIS A 19 43.51 14.96 11.51
CA HIS A 19 42.89 16.27 11.71
C HIS A 19 41.55 16.40 10.98
N SER A 20 40.59 16.81 11.79
CA SER A 20 39.26 17.35 11.52
C SER A 20 39.21 18.35 10.37
N ILE A 21 38.47 18.02 9.32
CA ILE A 21 37.69 18.99 8.53
C ILE A 21 36.40 18.28 8.11
N ARG A 22 35.31 18.49 8.86
CA ARG A 22 33.96 18.05 8.48
C ARG A 22 33.19 19.27 8.00
N SER A 23 33.11 19.44 6.68
CA SER A 23 32.37 20.53 6.05
C SER A 23 30.97 20.06 5.64
N ILE A 24 29.96 20.84 5.99
CA ILE A 24 28.57 20.67 5.57
C ILE A 24 28.46 20.94 4.06
N LYS A 25 27.86 20.04 3.28
CA LYS A 25 27.73 20.16 1.82
C LYS A 25 26.29 19.91 1.35
N ILE A 26 25.81 20.77 0.45
CA ILE A 26 24.70 20.50 -0.48
C ILE A 26 25.29 20.66 -1.89
N ASP A 27 25.16 19.67 -2.76
CA ASP A 27 25.68 19.70 -4.15
C ASP A 27 27.14 20.18 -4.28
N ASN A 28 28.03 19.68 -3.42
CA ASN A 28 29.45 20.08 -3.35
C ASN A 28 29.72 21.57 -3.02
N ARG A 29 28.74 22.32 -2.53
CA ARG A 29 28.94 23.70 -2.03
C ARG A 29 28.99 23.72 -0.50
N PRO A 30 29.98 24.38 0.14
CA PRO A 30 30.04 24.51 1.59
C PRO A 30 28.90 25.39 2.09
N ILE A 31 28.16 24.95 3.12
CA ILE A 31 27.16 25.79 3.78
C ILE A 31 27.89 26.85 4.60
N GLN A 32 27.69 28.12 4.25
CA GLN A 32 28.07 29.23 5.11
C GLN A 32 27.01 29.39 6.20
N LYS A 33 27.39 29.03 7.42
CA LYS A 33 26.74 29.36 8.70
C LYS A 33 25.40 28.67 8.96
N ILE A 34 25.37 27.80 9.98
CA ILE A 34 24.12 27.30 10.56
C ILE A 34 23.62 28.37 11.54
N GLU A 35 22.49 29.02 11.25
CA GLU A 35 21.79 29.82 12.25
C GLU A 35 20.96 28.89 13.14
N ILE A 36 21.21 28.94 14.45
CA ILE A 36 20.63 28.00 15.42
C ILE A 36 19.77 28.78 16.41
N ASN A 37 18.47 28.50 16.36
CA ASN A 37 17.50 29.04 17.31
C ASN A 37 17.06 27.90 18.25
N SER A 38 17.23 28.04 19.58
CA SER A 38 16.60 27.13 20.55
C SER A 38 15.25 27.63 20.99
N PHE A 39 14.34 26.71 21.25
CA PHE A 39 13.07 26.98 21.91
C PHE A 39 12.94 26.11 23.16
N ASP A 40 12.50 26.71 24.27
CA ASP A 40 12.25 26.01 25.53
C ASP A 40 10.80 25.49 25.59
N PHE A 41 10.64 24.19 25.83
CA PHE A 41 9.35 23.58 26.14
C PHE A 41 9.29 23.26 27.64
N THR A 42 8.50 24.02 28.40
CA THR A 42 8.19 23.69 29.80
C THR A 42 6.83 23.00 29.89
N ASP A 43 6.76 21.84 30.55
CA ASP A 43 5.50 21.20 30.91
C ASP A 43 4.76 22.08 31.94
N GLY A 44 3.81 22.91 31.46
CA GLY A 44 2.94 23.76 32.27
C GLY A 44 2.11 24.72 31.40
N ASP A 45 0.90 25.07 31.85
CA ASP A 45 -0.16 25.84 31.15
C ASP A 45 0.19 27.27 30.67
N GLN A 46 1.46 27.65 30.56
CA GLN A 46 1.88 28.95 30.06
C GLN A 46 2.39 28.83 28.62
N GLY A 47 1.76 29.57 27.71
CA GLY A 47 2.12 29.62 26.29
C GLY A 47 3.56 30.09 26.04
N TRP A 48 3.90 30.22 24.75
CA TRP A 48 5.21 30.68 24.29
C TRP A 48 5.63 31.96 25.00
N LYS A 49 6.72 31.91 25.77
CA LYS A 49 7.46 33.11 26.15
C LYS A 49 8.73 33.17 25.29
N THR A 50 8.77 34.10 24.37
CA THR A 50 10.04 34.71 24.00
C THR A 50 10.43 35.61 25.17
N GLU A 51 11.61 35.38 25.73
CA GLU A 51 12.27 36.11 26.83
C GLU A 51 11.97 35.65 28.28
N ASN A 52 13.05 35.18 28.90
CA ASN A 52 13.52 35.67 30.19
C ASN A 52 15.02 35.95 30.00
N GLU A 53 15.44 37.21 29.96
CA GLU A 53 16.81 37.67 29.66
C GLU A 53 17.89 37.10 30.62
N ASP A 54 17.50 36.52 31.76
CA ASP A 54 18.44 36.07 32.80
C ASP A 54 18.81 34.58 32.79
N LYS A 55 18.33 33.77 31.83
CA LYS A 55 18.75 32.35 31.69
C LYS A 55 18.92 31.91 30.24
N ASN A 56 19.57 32.75 29.43
CA ASN A 56 19.88 32.41 28.06
C ASN A 56 20.78 31.16 28.01
N PRO A 57 20.42 30.14 27.20
CA PRO A 57 21.32 29.05 26.92
C PRO A 57 22.63 29.59 26.35
N THR A 58 23.75 29.07 26.84
CA THR A 58 25.06 29.50 26.36
C THR A 58 25.39 28.69 25.13
N TRP A 59 25.54 29.39 24.02
CA TRP A 59 25.81 28.83 22.71
C TRP A 59 27.29 28.90 22.41
N LYS A 60 27.82 27.82 21.87
CA LYS A 60 29.15 27.80 21.28
C LYS A 60 29.03 27.09 19.94
N GLN A 61 29.43 27.77 18.89
CA GLN A 61 29.86 27.10 17.67
C GLN A 61 31.37 26.96 17.79
N ASP A 62 31.86 25.73 17.72
CA ASP A 62 33.30 25.52 17.65
C ASP A 62 33.74 25.79 16.20
N GLU A 63 34.42 26.92 15.99
CA GLU A 63 34.90 27.34 14.67
C GLU A 63 35.88 26.34 14.04
N SER A 64 36.52 25.48 14.84
CA SER A 64 37.48 24.47 14.36
C SER A 64 36.81 23.18 13.88
N SER A 65 35.66 22.81 14.44
CA SER A 65 34.95 21.57 14.10
C SER A 65 33.64 21.79 13.33
N GLY A 66 33.07 22.99 13.34
CA GLY A 66 31.75 23.28 12.77
C GLY A 66 30.57 22.83 13.63
N ASN A 67 30.84 22.24 14.80
CA ASN A 67 29.85 21.65 15.69
C ASN A 67 28.99 22.70 16.40
N ALA A 68 27.71 22.34 16.60
CA ALA A 68 26.75 23.12 17.37
C ALA A 68 26.50 22.52 18.75
N TYR A 69 26.63 23.34 19.80
CA TYR A 69 26.42 22.92 21.19
C TYR A 69 25.25 23.68 21.87
N ILE A 70 24.43 22.96 22.63
CA ILE A 70 23.36 23.54 23.47
C ILE A 70 23.53 23.13 24.92
N THR A 71 23.64 24.10 25.83
CA THR A 71 23.48 23.93 27.28
C THR A 71 22.06 24.32 27.73
N SER A 72 21.40 23.52 28.58
CA SER A 72 20.04 23.80 29.08
C SER A 72 19.74 23.25 30.48
N SER A 73 18.74 23.85 31.14
CA SER A 73 18.08 23.32 32.34
C SER A 73 16.63 22.81 32.15
N THR A 74 16.06 22.84 30.94
CA THR A 74 14.65 22.48 30.61
C THR A 74 14.53 21.19 29.79
N SER A 75 13.33 20.60 29.69
CA SER A 75 13.12 19.17 29.44
C SER A 75 12.92 18.72 27.99
N ARG A 76 12.74 19.62 27.00
CA ARG A 76 12.73 19.30 25.55
C ARG A 76 13.20 20.49 24.71
N ARG A 77 14.14 20.26 23.81
CA ARG A 77 14.63 21.25 22.84
C ARG A 77 14.83 20.58 21.47
N TYR A 78 14.87 21.40 20.44
CA TYR A 78 15.16 21.00 19.06
C TYR A 78 16.19 21.94 18.46
N PHE A 79 17.09 21.42 17.64
CA PHE A 79 17.86 22.21 16.69
C PHE A 79 16.94 22.59 15.54
N LYS A 80 16.71 23.89 15.33
CA LYS A 80 16.14 24.40 14.09
C LYS A 80 17.25 24.40 13.03
N THR A 81 16.97 23.85 11.87
CA THR A 81 17.84 23.99 10.70
C THR A 81 17.95 25.45 10.23
N PRO A 82 19.03 25.81 9.51
CA PRO A 82 19.23 27.16 8.99
C PRO A 82 18.15 27.57 7.98
N ASP A 83 18.01 28.86 7.76
CA ASP A 83 17.05 29.41 6.79
C ASP A 83 17.36 28.99 5.33
N SER A 84 18.53 28.42 5.04
CA SER A 84 18.83 27.78 3.75
C SER A 84 17.99 26.53 3.46
N PHE A 85 17.29 26.00 4.47
CA PHE A 85 16.33 24.89 4.37
C PHE A 85 14.88 25.40 4.26
N VAL A 86 14.69 26.72 4.10
CA VAL A 86 13.37 27.35 3.89
C VAL A 86 13.11 27.47 2.40
N GLY A 87 11.94 27.01 1.95
CA GLY A 87 11.51 27.14 0.56
C GLY A 87 11.03 25.83 -0.04
N ASP A 88 11.17 25.74 -1.37
CA ASP A 88 10.79 24.54 -2.12
C ASP A 88 11.94 23.53 -2.11
N HIS A 89 11.69 22.43 -1.40
CA HIS A 89 12.61 21.32 -1.22
C HIS A 89 11.97 20.00 -1.64
N ARG A 90 11.07 20.03 -2.64
CA ARG A 90 10.50 18.79 -3.21
C ARG A 90 11.57 17.84 -3.76
N ASP A 91 12.75 18.36 -4.11
CA ASP A 91 13.92 17.57 -4.50
C ASP A 91 14.49 16.70 -3.37
N MET A 92 14.12 16.97 -2.11
CA MET A 92 14.47 16.14 -0.96
C MET A 92 13.57 14.91 -0.83
N TYR A 93 12.44 14.85 -1.53
CA TYR A 93 11.59 13.67 -1.52
C TYR A 93 12.34 12.47 -2.10
N CYS A 94 12.25 11.32 -1.43
CA CYS A 94 13.04 10.10 -1.70
C CYS A 94 14.53 10.16 -1.31
N LYS A 95 15.02 11.27 -0.76
CA LYS A 95 16.35 11.35 -0.13
C LYS A 95 16.28 10.99 1.35
N ASN A 96 17.43 10.79 1.96
CA ASN A 96 17.56 10.69 3.41
C ASN A 96 18.13 11.99 3.95
N ILE A 97 17.64 12.43 5.10
CA ILE A 97 18.42 13.33 5.96
C ILE A 97 19.29 12.49 6.88
N TYR A 98 20.58 12.78 6.85
CA TYR A 98 21.58 12.23 7.74
C TYR A 98 21.90 13.27 8.80
N TYR A 99 22.08 12.83 10.04
CA TYR A 99 22.61 13.67 11.12
C TYR A 99 23.28 12.81 12.18
N SER A 100 24.30 13.37 12.84
CA SER A 100 24.96 12.75 13.98
C SER A 100 24.62 13.53 15.24
N ILE A 101 24.21 12.85 16.31
CA ILE A 101 24.00 13.48 17.62
C ILE A 101 24.96 12.87 18.64
N LYS A 102 25.53 13.71 19.50
CA LYS A 102 26.32 13.27 20.64
C LYS A 102 25.59 13.67 21.91
N LEU A 103 25.22 12.68 22.71
CA LEU A 103 24.59 12.90 24.01
C LEU A 103 25.64 12.89 25.13
N PRO A 104 25.47 13.68 26.19
CA PRO A 104 26.44 13.75 27.27
C PRO A 104 26.29 12.61 28.29
N TYR A 105 27.41 12.08 28.79
CA TYR A 105 27.45 10.92 29.70
C TYR A 105 26.45 10.97 30.86
N GLY A 106 25.70 9.90 31.11
CA GLY A 106 24.68 9.75 32.15
C GLY A 106 23.26 10.14 31.71
N SER A 107 22.95 10.10 30.41
CA SER A 107 21.62 10.36 29.86
C SER A 107 20.81 9.06 29.78
N GLY A 108 20.46 8.40 30.89
CA GLY A 108 19.85 7.05 30.87
C GLY A 108 18.35 6.90 30.49
N GLY A 109 17.81 7.59 29.49
CA GLY A 109 16.37 7.66 29.19
C GLY A 109 16.00 7.96 27.73
N GLY A 110 15.93 6.93 26.88
CA GLY A 110 15.98 7.01 25.41
C GLY A 110 15.26 8.16 24.69
N ILE A 111 15.74 8.49 23.47
CA ILE A 111 15.15 9.53 22.61
C ILE A 111 13.63 9.30 22.50
N PRO A 112 12.79 10.33 22.71
CA PRO A 112 11.35 10.20 22.54
C PRO A 112 11.01 9.75 21.11
N HIS A 113 9.86 9.12 20.95
CA HIS A 113 9.31 8.53 19.72
C HIS A 113 9.17 9.48 18.50
N GLN A 114 9.72 10.69 18.53
CA GLN A 114 9.63 11.73 17.50
C GLN A 114 11.04 12.20 17.16
N SER A 115 11.54 11.78 16.00
CA SER A 115 12.95 11.92 15.62
C SER A 115 13.23 13.14 14.75
N ILE A 116 12.24 13.65 14.00
CA ILE A 116 12.34 14.87 13.19
C ILE A 116 10.95 15.48 13.06
N MET A 117 10.85 16.82 13.03
CA MET A 117 9.62 17.52 12.65
C MET A 117 9.86 18.44 11.44
N LEU A 118 8.91 18.45 10.51
CA LEU A 118 8.83 19.39 9.40
C LEU A 118 7.67 20.33 9.65
N HIS A 119 7.94 21.63 9.59
CA HIS A 119 6.95 22.67 9.66
C HIS A 119 6.94 23.43 8.33
N SER A 120 5.76 23.66 7.77
CA SER A 120 5.58 24.40 6.54
C SER A 120 4.92 25.76 6.78
N LYS A 121 5.09 26.69 5.84
CA LYS A 121 4.54 28.06 5.92
C LYS A 121 3.01 28.09 5.97
N ASP A 122 2.35 27.07 5.45
CA ASP A 122 0.90 26.86 5.54
C ASP A 122 0.46 26.19 6.86
N LYS A 123 1.32 26.21 7.88
CA LYS A 123 1.06 25.72 9.24
C LYS A 123 0.76 24.22 9.34
N LYS A 124 1.24 23.41 8.38
CA LYS A 124 1.21 21.95 8.53
C LYS A 124 2.42 21.50 9.34
N LEU A 125 2.19 20.50 10.18
CA LEU A 125 3.23 19.86 10.99
C LEU A 125 3.29 18.38 10.63
N MET A 126 4.46 17.94 10.20
CA MET A 126 4.79 16.54 10.01
C MET A 126 5.83 16.10 11.01
N VAL A 127 5.67 14.89 11.54
CA VAL A 127 6.58 14.31 12.53
C VAL A 127 6.97 12.92 12.07
N TYR A 128 8.27 12.67 12.03
CA TYR A 128 8.81 11.34 11.85
C TYR A 128 8.80 10.62 13.20
N SER A 129 8.07 9.51 13.26
CA SER A 129 7.98 8.67 14.44
C SER A 129 8.70 7.35 14.21
N ASP A 130 9.89 7.21 14.83
CA ASP A 130 10.52 5.92 14.94
C ASP A 130 10.14 5.26 16.27
N ARG A 131 9.57 4.05 16.18
CA ARG A 131 9.22 3.25 17.37
C ARG A 131 10.39 2.42 17.86
N ASP A 132 11.35 2.15 16.98
CA ASP A 132 12.54 1.39 17.31
C ASP A 132 13.53 2.36 17.98
N ARG A 133 13.56 2.32 19.32
CA ARG A 133 14.38 3.22 20.13
C ARG A 133 15.87 2.91 19.90
N ILE A 134 16.51 3.65 19.01
CA ILE A 134 17.97 3.75 19.03
C ILE A 134 18.32 4.72 20.16
N VAL A 135 18.73 4.17 21.29
CA VAL A 135 19.27 4.95 22.42
C VAL A 135 20.75 5.18 22.11
N PRO A 136 21.20 6.43 21.90
CA PRO A 136 22.61 6.73 21.75
C PRO A 136 23.38 6.22 22.96
N ASN A 137 24.57 5.68 22.71
CA ASN A 137 25.53 5.53 23.79
C ASN A 137 25.94 6.92 24.28
N ASP A 138 26.03 7.02 25.61
CA ASP A 138 26.50 8.20 26.32
C ASP A 138 27.91 8.59 25.85
N ASP A 139 28.08 9.87 25.48
CA ASP A 139 29.33 10.46 24.99
C ASP A 139 29.88 9.87 23.67
N GLU A 140 29.04 9.18 22.90
CA GLU A 140 29.36 8.71 21.55
C GLU A 140 28.50 9.41 20.49
N TRP A 141 29.09 9.61 19.31
CA TRP A 141 28.33 10.07 18.15
C TRP A 141 27.45 8.93 17.65
N THR A 142 26.13 9.17 17.57
CA THR A 142 25.17 8.26 16.96
C THR A 142 24.66 8.87 15.68
N GLU A 143 24.78 8.13 14.58
CA GLU A 143 24.31 8.53 13.26
C GLU A 143 22.85 8.09 13.06
N TYR A 144 22.08 8.99 12.45
CA TYR A 144 20.67 8.77 12.13
C TYR A 144 20.47 8.98 10.64
N GLU A 145 19.67 8.09 10.05
CA GLU A 145 19.19 8.16 8.69
C GLU A 145 17.66 8.24 8.74
N VAL A 146 17.09 9.33 8.26
CA VAL A 146 15.63 9.51 8.21
C VAL A 146 15.18 9.68 6.76
N PRO A 147 14.41 8.74 6.21
CA PRO A 147 13.95 8.81 4.83
C PRO A 147 12.85 9.86 4.67
N PHE A 148 13.00 10.77 3.70
CA PHE A 148 12.01 11.77 3.31
C PHE A 148 11.06 11.18 2.27
N ASP A 149 10.30 10.16 2.69
CA ASP A 149 9.33 9.49 1.84
C ASP A 149 8.07 9.11 2.63
N THR A 150 7.00 8.79 1.90
CA THR A 150 5.80 8.22 2.49
C THR A 150 5.87 6.69 2.61
N LEU A 151 6.87 6.06 1.98
CA LEU A 151 7.04 4.59 1.92
C LEU A 151 7.47 4.01 3.26
N SER A 152 8.21 4.78 4.06
CA SER A 152 8.65 4.41 5.40
C SER A 152 7.50 4.20 6.37
N ASN A 153 6.30 4.75 6.08
CA ASN A 153 5.13 4.70 6.96
C ASN A 153 5.36 5.24 8.38
N LYS A 154 6.47 5.96 8.58
CA LYS A 154 6.92 6.52 9.86
C LYS A 154 6.59 8.02 10.00
N TRP A 155 6.27 8.69 8.89
CA TRP A 155 5.80 10.07 8.93
C TRP A 155 4.33 10.16 9.32
N LEU A 156 4.04 11.12 10.18
CA LEU A 156 2.71 11.45 10.65
C LEU A 156 2.44 12.93 10.38
N LEU A 157 1.33 13.22 9.72
CA LEU A 157 0.82 14.56 9.49
C LEU A 157 -0.25 14.89 10.53
N TYR A 158 -0.23 16.14 10.97
CA TYR A 158 -1.24 16.71 11.83
C TYR A 158 -2.30 17.43 10.99
N ASP A 159 -3.57 17.04 11.15
CA ASP A 159 -4.66 17.41 10.24
C ASP A 159 -5.20 18.84 10.35
N GLU A 160 -4.93 19.52 11.47
CA GLU A 160 -5.41 20.90 11.68
C GLU A 160 -4.25 21.88 11.48
N PRO A 161 -4.47 23.05 10.84
CA PRO A 161 -3.47 24.11 10.81
C PRO A 161 -3.08 24.44 12.25
N ILE A 162 -1.83 24.20 12.60
CA ILE A 162 -1.37 24.46 13.96
C ILE A 162 -0.99 25.93 14.03
N ASP A 163 -1.73 26.73 14.79
CA ASP A 163 -1.14 27.98 15.25
C ASP A 163 -0.03 27.70 16.26
N LYS A 164 1.01 28.53 16.32
CA LYS A 164 2.20 28.27 17.17
C LYS A 164 1.79 27.89 18.60
N GLU A 165 0.75 28.51 19.15
CA GLU A 165 0.24 28.26 20.50
C GLU A 165 -0.42 26.88 20.72
N ASP A 166 -0.98 26.24 19.70
CA ASP A 166 -1.76 25.00 19.81
C ASP A 166 -0.93 23.70 19.81
N LEU A 167 0.36 23.80 19.45
CA LEU A 167 1.33 22.70 19.48
C LEU A 167 1.45 22.03 20.87
N LEU A 168 1.05 22.74 21.94
CA LEU A 168 1.31 22.39 23.34
C LEU A 168 0.17 21.65 24.07
N ARG A 169 -1.07 21.70 23.56
CA ARG A 169 -2.27 21.26 24.33
C ARG A 169 -2.86 19.91 23.92
N SER A 170 -2.34 19.26 22.87
CA SER A 170 -3.06 18.15 22.24
C SER A 170 -2.72 16.74 22.78
N ARG A 171 -3.31 16.34 23.91
CA ARG A 171 -3.31 14.92 24.36
C ARG A 171 -4.36 14.04 23.65
N LYS A 172 -5.14 14.59 22.71
CA LYS A 172 -6.26 13.89 22.04
C LYS A 172 -6.42 14.25 20.54
N LYS A 173 -5.34 14.34 19.75
CA LYS A 173 -5.47 14.68 18.31
C LYS A 173 -4.98 13.60 17.35
N ARG A 174 -5.65 13.56 16.19
CA ARG A 174 -5.57 12.54 15.13
C ARG A 174 -4.34 12.78 14.28
N TRP A 175 -3.25 12.10 14.63
CA TRP A 175 -2.14 11.91 13.70
C TRP A 175 -2.56 10.91 12.63
N ARG A 176 -2.26 11.18 11.37
CA ARG A 176 -2.43 10.21 10.28
C ARG A 176 -1.19 10.16 9.40
N ARG A 177 -1.12 9.16 8.53
CA ARG A 177 -0.05 9.09 7.54
C ARG A 177 -0.32 10.11 6.42
N PRO A 178 0.67 10.94 6.04
CA PRO A 178 0.53 11.81 4.88
C PRO A 178 0.54 10.98 3.59
N GLY A 179 -0.28 11.38 2.62
CA GLY A 179 -0.10 10.97 1.24
C GLY A 179 1.14 11.64 0.63
N ARG A 180 1.60 11.13 -0.53
CA ARG A 180 2.78 11.67 -1.24
C ARG A 180 2.65 13.16 -1.52
N TYR A 181 1.48 13.61 -1.99
CA TYR A 181 1.22 15.01 -2.30
C TYR A 181 1.27 15.92 -1.07
N GLU A 182 0.76 15.46 0.06
CA GLU A 182 0.78 16.25 1.30
C GLU A 182 2.20 16.39 1.83
N PHE A 183 2.98 15.30 1.77
CA PHE A 183 4.41 15.34 2.06
C PHE A 183 5.12 16.37 1.18
N LEU A 184 4.90 16.29 -0.13
CA LEU A 184 5.49 17.21 -1.10
C LEU A 184 5.02 18.65 -0.90
N SER A 185 3.77 18.87 -0.51
CA SER A 185 3.23 20.18 -0.18
C SER A 185 3.93 20.79 1.03
N VAL A 186 4.25 19.98 2.05
CA VAL A 186 5.08 20.40 3.19
C VAL A 186 6.50 20.74 2.74
N LEU A 187 7.11 19.92 1.87
CA LEU A 187 8.46 20.19 1.34
C LEU A 187 8.49 21.41 0.40
N GLN A 188 7.43 21.67 -0.35
CA GLN A 188 7.34 22.81 -1.27
C GLN A 188 7.28 24.15 -0.52
N ASN A 189 6.68 24.13 0.68
CA ASN A 189 6.51 25.31 1.52
C ASN A 189 7.26 25.14 2.84
N LEU A 190 8.42 24.49 2.81
CA LEU A 190 9.15 24.16 4.02
C LEU A 190 9.58 25.45 4.72
N ASP A 191 9.23 25.57 5.99
CA ASP A 191 9.56 26.70 6.86
C ASP A 191 10.67 26.33 7.85
N SER A 192 10.64 25.11 8.37
CA SER A 192 11.69 24.67 9.29
C SER A 192 11.72 23.16 9.46
N ILE A 193 12.94 22.63 9.62
CA ILE A 193 13.18 21.26 10.10
C ILE A 193 13.70 21.35 11.53
N TYR A 194 13.10 20.57 12.42
CA TYR A 194 13.46 20.48 13.83
C TYR A 194 14.03 19.08 14.14
N ILE A 195 15.27 19.06 14.64
CA ILE A 195 15.97 17.83 15.05
C ILE A 195 16.00 17.80 16.60
N PRO A 196 15.49 16.75 17.27
CA PRO A 196 15.36 16.68 18.71
C PRO A 196 16.72 16.64 19.39
N THR A 197 16.82 17.30 20.54
CA THR A 197 18.05 17.34 21.35
C THR A 197 17.89 16.72 22.74
N ARG A 198 16.68 16.19 23.01
CA ARG A 198 16.19 15.95 24.37
C ARG A 198 17.14 15.08 25.17
N TYR A 199 17.67 15.62 26.28
CA TYR A 199 17.87 14.87 27.52
C TYR A 199 17.73 15.69 28.79
N THR A 200 17.18 15.04 29.81
CA THR A 200 16.96 15.55 31.17
C THR A 200 18.26 15.44 31.98
N GLY A 201 19.16 16.39 31.82
CA GLY A 201 20.34 16.52 32.67
C GLY A 201 20.75 17.98 32.74
N LYS A 202 20.57 18.63 33.90
CA LYS A 202 20.96 20.03 34.08
C LYS A 202 22.44 20.20 33.77
N GLY A 203 22.77 21.15 32.89
CA GLY A 203 24.14 21.61 32.65
C GLY A 203 25.00 20.70 31.78
N LYS A 204 24.41 19.82 30.97
CA LYS A 204 25.15 19.00 30.00
C LYS A 204 24.87 19.44 28.57
N GLU A 205 25.88 19.31 27.70
CA GLU A 205 25.83 19.73 26.30
C GLU A 205 25.40 18.59 25.38
N THR A 206 24.38 18.84 24.55
CA THR A 206 24.09 17.99 23.38
C THR A 206 24.74 18.61 22.15
N ALA A 207 25.44 17.81 21.36
CA ALA A 207 26.05 18.25 20.11
C ALA A 207 25.34 17.64 18.89
N LEU A 208 25.25 18.42 17.82
CA LEU A 208 24.75 18.00 16.50
C LEU A 208 25.81 18.26 15.44
N ASP A 209 26.06 17.27 14.58
CA ASP A 209 27.02 17.31 13.48
C ASP A 209 26.45 16.57 12.25
N ASN A 210 27.11 16.69 11.10
CA ASN A 210 26.83 15.96 9.85
C ASN A 210 25.38 16.04 9.39
N VAL A 211 24.73 17.20 9.50
CA VAL A 211 23.38 17.39 8.94
C VAL A 211 23.48 17.60 7.44
N TYR A 212 23.10 16.60 6.66
CA TYR A 212 23.07 16.69 5.19
C TYR A 212 21.98 15.82 4.59
N PHE A 213 21.64 16.09 3.32
CA PHE A 213 20.78 15.22 2.54
C PHE A 213 21.62 14.39 1.58
N GLY A 214 21.32 13.10 1.49
CA GLY A 214 21.99 12.20 0.57
C GLY A 214 21.02 11.27 -0.11
N GLU A 215 21.45 10.74 -1.25
CA GLU A 215 20.73 9.67 -1.94
C GLU A 215 20.60 8.44 -1.03
N ARG A 216 19.49 7.72 -1.20
CA ARG A 216 19.23 6.48 -0.47
C ARG A 216 19.91 5.33 -1.19
N GLU A 217 20.81 4.62 -0.50
CA GLU A 217 21.42 3.41 -1.07
C GLU A 217 20.33 2.39 -1.45
N GLY A 218 20.29 2.01 -2.73
CA GLY A 218 19.31 1.07 -3.28
C GLY A 218 17.91 1.65 -3.58
N GLY A 219 17.72 2.97 -3.48
CA GLY A 219 16.41 3.64 -3.63
C GLY A 219 15.91 3.89 -5.07
N GLU A 220 16.78 3.76 -6.08
CA GLU A 220 16.52 4.22 -7.46
C GLU A 220 15.27 3.62 -8.12
N ASN A 221 14.83 2.43 -7.67
CA ASN A 221 13.70 1.71 -8.28
C ASN A 221 12.34 1.96 -7.60
N PHE A 222 12.30 2.53 -6.39
CA PHE A 222 11.05 2.63 -5.61
C PHE A 222 10.49 4.04 -5.50
N CYS A 223 11.30 5.06 -5.80
CA CYS A 223 10.96 6.44 -5.49
C CYS A 223 11.65 7.36 -6.51
N LYS A 224 10.95 7.72 -7.60
CA LYS A 224 11.48 8.64 -8.62
C LYS A 224 11.12 10.09 -8.24
N PRO A 225 12.09 11.02 -8.19
CA PRO A 225 11.79 12.45 -8.07
C PRO A 225 10.96 12.91 -9.28
N PHE A 226 10.13 13.94 -9.08
CA PHE A 226 9.40 14.58 -10.18
C PHE A 226 10.40 15.02 -11.26
N SER A 227 10.08 14.74 -12.52
CA SER A 227 10.82 15.34 -13.63
C SER A 227 10.53 16.84 -13.65
N LYS A 228 11.50 17.68 -14.01
CA LYS A 228 11.32 19.14 -14.12
C LYS A 228 10.20 19.56 -15.10
N GLU A 229 9.66 18.66 -15.90
CA GLU A 229 8.50 18.91 -16.77
C GLU A 229 7.15 18.82 -16.03
N GLU A 230 7.11 18.15 -14.89
CA GLU A 230 5.94 18.01 -14.01
C GLU A 230 5.86 19.13 -12.94
N ASP A 231 6.81 20.09 -12.97
CA ASP A 231 6.96 21.21 -12.02
C ASP A 231 6.10 22.45 -12.33
N LYS A 232 5.17 22.37 -13.29
CA LYS A 232 4.21 23.46 -13.53
C LYS A 232 3.17 23.44 -12.40
N PRO A 233 2.83 24.59 -11.75
CA PRO A 233 1.58 24.65 -11.00
C PRO A 233 0.49 24.20 -11.96
N PHE A 234 -0.28 23.17 -11.56
CA PHE A 234 -1.26 22.52 -12.42
C PHE A 234 -1.95 23.57 -13.30
N PRO A 235 -1.73 23.57 -14.63
CA PRO A 235 -2.44 24.49 -15.48
C PRO A 235 -3.92 24.17 -15.33
N GLY A 236 -4.73 25.23 -15.16
CA GLY A 236 -6.18 25.09 -15.06
C GLY A 236 -6.72 24.18 -16.17
N LYS A 237 -7.68 23.33 -15.78
CA LYS A 237 -8.18 22.12 -16.46
C LYS A 237 -7.23 20.92 -16.32
N VAL A 238 -7.59 20.05 -15.37
CA VAL A 238 -7.14 18.65 -15.32
C VAL A 238 -7.47 18.03 -16.69
N GLU A 239 -6.49 17.99 -17.60
CA GLU A 239 -6.57 17.09 -18.74
C GLU A 239 -6.70 15.67 -18.16
N ARG A 240 -7.60 14.88 -18.74
CA ARG A 240 -7.89 13.52 -18.30
C ARG A 240 -6.65 12.66 -18.54
N ILE A 241 -5.76 12.57 -17.56
CA ILE A 241 -4.50 11.85 -17.68
C ILE A 241 -4.65 10.49 -17.00
N LEU A 242 -4.32 9.43 -17.73
CA LEU A 242 -4.01 8.14 -17.13
C LEU A 242 -2.60 8.20 -16.56
N GLU A 243 -2.49 7.90 -15.27
CA GLU A 243 -1.19 7.84 -14.60
C GLU A 243 -0.88 6.42 -14.16
N THR A 244 0.38 6.03 -14.27
CA THR A 244 0.85 4.73 -13.77
C THR A 244 1.14 4.84 -12.29
N VAL A 245 0.35 4.16 -11.46
CA VAL A 245 0.54 4.11 -10.00
C VAL A 245 1.57 3.06 -9.62
N PHE A 246 1.57 1.94 -10.36
CA PHE A 246 2.48 0.83 -10.15
C PHE A 246 2.70 0.10 -11.47
N GLU A 247 3.95 -0.29 -11.73
CA GLU A 247 4.31 -1.13 -12.86
C GLU A 247 5.29 -2.20 -12.41
N GLY A 248 4.86 -3.44 -12.52
CA GLY A 248 5.69 -4.60 -12.27
C GLY A 248 6.76 -4.77 -13.34
N ASN A 249 7.89 -5.37 -12.97
CA ASN A 249 8.99 -5.62 -13.91
C ASN A 249 8.75 -6.83 -14.84
N GLY A 250 7.59 -7.49 -14.74
CA GLY A 250 7.22 -8.66 -15.53
C GLY A 250 7.89 -9.98 -15.13
N VAL A 251 8.76 -9.99 -14.12
CA VAL A 251 9.44 -11.21 -13.67
C VAL A 251 8.57 -11.95 -12.65
N ILE A 252 8.12 -13.15 -13.00
CA ILE A 252 7.33 -14.02 -12.11
C ILE A 252 7.88 -15.44 -12.04
N ASP A 253 7.47 -16.20 -11.02
CA ASP A 253 7.81 -17.62 -10.89
C ASP A 253 7.36 -18.42 -12.11
N ASP A 254 8.23 -19.27 -12.66
CA ASP A 254 7.89 -20.32 -13.64
C ASP A 254 7.70 -21.66 -12.93
N TYR A 255 6.47 -22.16 -12.86
CA TYR A 255 6.22 -23.50 -12.31
C TYR A 255 6.36 -24.63 -13.32
N SER A 256 6.85 -24.39 -14.54
CA SER A 256 7.13 -25.51 -15.45
C SER A 256 8.36 -26.33 -15.09
N GLY A 257 9.32 -25.78 -14.33
CA GLY A 257 10.55 -26.52 -14.00
C GLY A 257 11.57 -25.77 -13.13
N THR A 258 12.21 -24.71 -13.65
CA THR A 258 13.53 -24.31 -13.10
C THR A 258 13.83 -22.81 -13.02
N GLY A 259 12.86 -21.89 -13.15
CA GLY A 259 13.21 -20.46 -13.06
C GLY A 259 12.05 -19.48 -12.96
N THR A 260 12.24 -18.35 -13.63
CA THR A 260 11.31 -17.23 -13.73
C THR A 260 10.87 -17.02 -15.18
N LEU A 261 9.63 -16.59 -15.40
CA LEU A 261 9.14 -16.10 -16.69
C LEU A 261 9.27 -14.58 -16.75
N GLN A 262 9.65 -14.07 -17.93
CA GLN A 262 9.61 -12.64 -18.23
C GLN A 262 8.34 -12.35 -19.05
N ILE A 263 7.46 -11.54 -18.48
CA ILE A 263 6.30 -10.95 -19.17
C ILE A 263 6.78 -9.63 -19.79
N LEU A 264 6.45 -9.39 -21.05
CA LEU A 264 6.78 -8.11 -21.69
C LEU A 264 5.91 -7.00 -21.07
N PRO A 265 6.38 -5.74 -20.99
CA PRO A 265 5.60 -4.64 -20.43
C PRO A 265 4.20 -4.46 -21.06
N LYS A 266 4.03 -4.79 -22.34
CA LYS A 266 2.73 -4.74 -23.04
C LYS A 266 1.76 -5.87 -22.65
N ASP A 267 2.29 -6.96 -22.09
CA ASP A 267 1.56 -8.17 -21.73
C ASP A 267 1.31 -8.26 -20.22
N LEU A 268 1.75 -7.26 -19.43
CA LEU A 268 1.36 -7.11 -18.03
C LEU A 268 -0.15 -7.00 -17.92
N HIS A 269 -0.73 -7.65 -16.90
CA HIS A 269 -2.15 -7.54 -16.64
C HIS A 269 -2.46 -6.12 -16.16
N THR A 270 -3.29 -5.40 -16.91
CA THR A 270 -3.62 -4.01 -16.59
C THR A 270 -4.82 -3.94 -15.66
N ILE A 271 -4.67 -3.19 -14.58
CA ILE A 271 -5.74 -2.84 -13.65
C ILE A 271 -5.97 -1.34 -13.81
N LEU A 272 -7.16 -0.96 -14.29
CA LEU A 272 -7.57 0.43 -14.37
C LEU A 272 -8.44 0.78 -13.16
N VAL A 273 -7.97 1.71 -12.34
CA VAL A 273 -8.71 2.23 -11.18
C VAL A 273 -9.38 3.55 -11.52
N ILE A 274 -10.70 3.62 -11.35
CA ILE A 274 -11.53 4.76 -11.73
C ILE A 274 -12.20 5.36 -10.48
N PRO A 275 -12.11 6.69 -10.27
CA PRO A 275 -12.77 7.38 -9.16
C PRO A 275 -14.21 7.70 -9.50
N GLU A 276 -15.17 7.20 -8.72
CA GLU A 276 -16.56 7.63 -8.81
C GLU A 276 -16.95 8.45 -7.58
N GLY A 277 -17.52 9.64 -7.81
CA GLY A 277 -17.95 10.55 -6.75
C GLY A 277 -16.82 11.29 -6.03
N TYR A 278 -15.55 11.11 -6.43
CA TYR A 278 -14.45 11.96 -5.97
C TYR A 278 -14.52 13.29 -6.72
N THR A 279 -14.67 14.41 -6.03
CA THR A 279 -14.68 15.72 -6.69
C THR A 279 -13.25 16.21 -6.93
N GLU A 280 -13.11 17.35 -7.61
CA GLU A 280 -11.80 18.00 -7.81
C GLU A 280 -11.06 18.19 -6.48
N LYS A 281 -11.77 18.43 -5.37
CA LYS A 281 -11.19 18.53 -4.04
C LYS A 281 -10.48 17.23 -3.61
N GLU A 282 -11.15 16.08 -3.72
CA GLU A 282 -10.58 14.80 -3.28
C GLU A 282 -9.47 14.30 -4.21
N ILE A 283 -9.57 14.60 -5.51
CA ILE A 283 -8.50 14.31 -6.48
C ILE A 283 -7.26 15.16 -6.14
N ASN A 284 -7.41 16.48 -6.01
CA ASN A 284 -6.28 17.40 -5.77
C ASN A 284 -5.66 17.26 -4.37
N SER A 285 -6.44 16.87 -3.36
CA SER A 285 -5.91 16.56 -2.02
C SER A 285 -5.21 15.20 -1.96
N GLY A 286 -5.32 14.36 -2.99
CA GLY A 286 -4.69 13.05 -3.04
C GLY A 286 -5.44 11.94 -2.30
N ILE A 287 -6.68 12.17 -1.84
CA ILE A 287 -7.51 11.16 -1.17
C ILE A 287 -7.71 9.94 -2.08
N PHE A 288 -8.03 10.16 -3.36
CA PHE A 288 -8.20 9.05 -4.30
C PHE A 288 -6.93 8.20 -4.43
N TYR A 289 -5.77 8.84 -4.54
CA TYR A 289 -4.47 8.17 -4.59
C TYR A 289 -4.20 7.37 -3.30
N VAL A 290 -4.50 7.94 -2.13
CA VAL A 290 -4.39 7.24 -0.83
C VAL A 290 -5.30 6.00 -0.81
N ASP A 291 -6.51 6.11 -1.35
CA ASP A 291 -7.42 4.96 -1.43
C ASP A 291 -6.89 3.87 -2.37
N ILE A 292 -6.33 4.22 -3.53
CA ILE A 292 -5.66 3.27 -4.42
C ILE A 292 -4.49 2.59 -3.69
N ARG A 293 -3.66 3.34 -2.97
CA ARG A 293 -2.51 2.81 -2.22
C ARG A 293 -2.96 1.84 -1.13
N ASN A 294 -3.94 2.21 -0.33
CA ASN A 294 -4.53 1.33 0.68
C ASN A 294 -5.11 0.05 0.06
N TRP A 295 -5.68 0.15 -1.15
CA TRP A 295 -6.22 -1.00 -1.88
C TRP A 295 -5.12 -1.95 -2.36
N ILE A 296 -4.03 -1.39 -2.91
CA ILE A 296 -2.82 -2.14 -3.30
C ILE A 296 -2.22 -2.83 -2.08
N GLU A 297 -2.02 -2.09 -0.98
CA GLU A 297 -1.43 -2.63 0.25
C GLU A 297 -2.26 -3.77 0.82
N GLN A 298 -3.59 -3.65 0.87
CA GLN A 298 -4.47 -4.76 1.27
C GLN A 298 -4.34 -5.97 0.34
N SER A 299 -4.21 -5.73 -0.98
CA SER A 299 -4.06 -6.81 -1.95
C SER A 299 -2.71 -7.52 -1.79
N GLU A 300 -1.64 -6.81 -1.43
CA GLU A 300 -0.33 -7.39 -1.11
C GLU A 300 -0.33 -8.24 0.17
N TRP A 301 -1.36 -8.17 1.01
CA TRP A 301 -1.48 -9.04 2.19
C TRP A 301 -2.03 -10.42 1.82
N VAL A 302 -2.56 -10.57 0.61
CA VAL A 302 -3.23 -11.79 0.13
C VAL A 302 -2.33 -12.45 -0.93
N GLU A 303 -1.76 -13.61 -0.61
CA GLU A 303 -1.18 -14.48 -1.64
C GLU A 303 -2.28 -14.89 -2.62
N PRO A 304 -2.08 -14.95 -3.95
CA PRO A 304 -0.80 -14.88 -4.62
C PRO A 304 -0.35 -13.45 -4.95
N PHE A 305 -1.19 -12.41 -4.83
CA PHE A 305 -0.86 -11.07 -5.35
C PHE A 305 0.47 -10.52 -4.85
N ARG A 306 0.82 -10.77 -3.58
CA ARG A 306 2.14 -10.46 -3.04
C ARG A 306 3.29 -11.04 -3.88
N SER A 307 3.21 -12.34 -4.19
CA SER A 307 4.23 -13.06 -4.97
C SER A 307 4.25 -12.65 -6.46
N TYR A 308 3.14 -12.18 -7.02
CA TYR A 308 3.05 -11.85 -8.46
C TYR A 308 2.77 -10.38 -8.74
N LYS A 309 3.04 -9.47 -7.81
CA LYS A 309 2.87 -8.04 -8.04
C LYS A 309 3.56 -7.59 -9.34
N ASN A 310 4.69 -8.21 -9.68
CA ASN A 310 5.46 -7.93 -10.89
C ASN A 310 4.72 -8.23 -12.21
N ALA A 311 3.61 -8.97 -12.20
CA ALA A 311 2.82 -9.24 -13.39
C ALA A 311 1.74 -8.18 -13.69
N PHE A 312 1.63 -7.15 -12.86
CA PHE A 312 0.57 -6.16 -12.96
C PHE A 312 1.10 -4.78 -13.38
N ARG A 313 0.26 -4.06 -14.13
CA ARG A 313 0.34 -2.61 -14.27
C ARG A 313 -0.94 -2.02 -13.69
N ILE A 314 -0.82 -1.04 -12.81
CA ILE A 314 -1.95 -0.35 -12.18
C ILE A 314 -1.97 1.09 -12.67
N LEU A 315 -3.05 1.42 -13.37
CA LEU A 315 -3.33 2.74 -13.90
C LEU A 315 -4.40 3.41 -13.07
N GLN A 316 -4.24 4.69 -12.77
CA GLN A 316 -5.30 5.53 -12.23
C GLN A 316 -5.87 6.45 -13.30
N TYR A 317 -7.19 6.61 -13.31
CA TYR A 317 -7.88 7.56 -14.17
C TYR A 317 -8.20 8.82 -13.38
N ASN A 318 -7.42 9.89 -13.57
CA ASN A 318 -7.53 11.12 -12.78
C ASN A 318 -8.59 12.07 -13.36
N ALA A 319 -9.86 11.66 -13.31
CA ALA A 319 -10.98 12.51 -13.69
C ALA A 319 -11.91 12.75 -12.49
N PRO A 320 -12.11 14.02 -12.06
CA PRO A 320 -13.06 14.29 -10.99
C PRO A 320 -14.50 14.10 -11.46
N SER A 321 -15.38 13.79 -10.51
CA SER A 321 -16.82 13.99 -10.62
C SER A 321 -17.16 15.45 -10.32
N ASP A 322 -18.21 16.00 -10.94
CA ASP A 322 -18.70 17.35 -10.63
C ASP A 322 -19.41 17.40 -9.26
N ALA A 323 -19.88 16.25 -8.78
CA ALA A 323 -20.52 16.09 -7.46
C ALA A 323 -20.20 14.73 -6.82
N TYR A 324 -20.48 14.63 -5.52
CA TYR A 324 -20.58 13.34 -4.82
C TYR A 324 -21.78 12.54 -5.34
N ILE A 325 -21.76 11.21 -5.13
CA ILE A 325 -22.91 10.37 -5.49
C ILE A 325 -24.12 10.67 -4.60
N THR A 326 -25.25 11.02 -5.22
CA THR A 326 -26.55 11.25 -4.58
C THR A 326 -27.65 10.60 -5.41
N GLU A 327 -28.85 10.40 -4.85
CA GLU A 327 -29.95 9.67 -5.52
C GLU A 327 -30.42 10.27 -6.85
N ASN A 328 -30.16 11.56 -7.12
CA ASN A 328 -30.74 12.28 -8.26
C ASN A 328 -29.74 12.80 -9.30
N ASP A 329 -28.43 12.58 -9.12
CA ASP A 329 -27.41 13.31 -9.87
C ASP A 329 -26.51 12.42 -10.76
N ARG A 330 -27.07 11.43 -11.49
CA ARG A 330 -26.30 10.55 -12.41
C ARG A 330 -25.43 11.32 -13.43
N GLU A 331 -25.87 12.49 -13.86
CA GLU A 331 -25.15 13.29 -14.85
C GLU A 331 -24.00 14.11 -14.25
N LYS A 332 -23.96 14.31 -12.93
CA LYS A 332 -22.92 15.09 -12.26
C LYS A 332 -21.76 14.23 -11.75
N THR A 333 -21.91 12.91 -11.72
CA THR A 333 -20.82 12.00 -11.35
C THR A 333 -20.15 11.42 -12.59
N LEU A 334 -18.89 10.99 -12.46
CA LEU A 334 -18.08 10.55 -13.59
C LEU A 334 -18.74 9.39 -14.35
N LEU A 335 -19.20 8.37 -13.64
CA LEU A 335 -19.76 7.14 -14.20
C LEU A 335 -21.29 7.06 -14.09
N GLY A 336 -21.93 7.91 -13.29
CA GLY A 336 -23.37 7.91 -13.10
C GLY A 336 -23.87 6.74 -12.25
N ILE A 337 -23.05 6.30 -11.29
CA ILE A 337 -23.42 5.31 -10.29
C ILE A 337 -24.25 6.02 -9.21
N LEU A 338 -25.38 5.41 -8.83
CA LEU A 338 -26.24 5.91 -7.77
C LEU A 338 -26.06 5.13 -6.47
N PRO A 339 -26.29 5.77 -5.31
CA PRO A 339 -26.45 5.05 -4.05
C PRO A 339 -27.71 4.17 -4.09
N GLY A 340 -27.63 3.02 -3.41
CA GLY A 340 -28.75 2.13 -3.12
C GLY A 340 -29.20 2.27 -1.67
N GLN A 341 -29.90 1.26 -1.15
CA GLN A 341 -30.30 1.21 0.26
C GLN A 341 -29.11 0.84 1.16
N GLU A 342 -29.07 1.37 2.39
CA GLU A 342 -28.15 0.91 3.46
C GLU A 342 -26.65 0.82 3.04
N ASN A 343 -26.08 1.91 2.52
CA ASN A 343 -24.67 1.98 2.04
C ASN A 343 -24.34 1.01 0.89
N THR A 344 -25.33 0.53 0.15
CA THR A 344 -25.13 -0.18 -1.13
C THR A 344 -25.15 0.81 -2.30
N LEU A 345 -24.94 0.31 -3.52
CA LEU A 345 -25.12 1.07 -4.75
C LEU A 345 -26.29 0.48 -5.54
N ASP A 346 -26.90 1.32 -6.37
CA ASP A 346 -27.94 0.91 -7.30
C ASP A 346 -27.45 -0.20 -8.24
N ASN A 347 -28.35 -1.09 -8.65
CA ASN A 347 -27.99 -2.23 -9.48
C ASN A 347 -27.99 -1.94 -11.00
N ASP A 348 -28.58 -0.82 -11.44
CA ASP A 348 -28.57 -0.42 -12.85
C ASP A 348 -27.24 0.20 -13.25
N MET A 349 -26.52 -0.56 -14.06
CA MET A 349 -25.16 -0.27 -14.51
C MET A 349 -25.10 0.05 -16.00
N THR A 350 -26.24 0.36 -16.63
CA THR A 350 -26.31 0.64 -18.07
C THR A 350 -25.49 1.87 -18.45
N ILE A 351 -25.64 2.98 -17.72
CA ILE A 351 -24.87 4.21 -17.93
C ILE A 351 -23.40 4.03 -17.52
N PRO A 352 -23.07 3.52 -16.31
CA PRO A 352 -21.69 3.21 -15.92
C PRO A 352 -20.96 2.34 -16.94
N SER A 353 -21.62 1.30 -17.48
CA SER A 353 -21.05 0.42 -18.51
C SER A 353 -20.59 1.20 -19.73
N LYS A 354 -21.46 2.05 -20.30
CA LYS A 354 -21.13 2.87 -21.48
C LYS A 354 -19.97 3.83 -21.20
N ARG A 355 -19.98 4.50 -20.04
CA ARG A 355 -18.94 5.48 -19.68
C ARG A 355 -17.59 4.82 -19.42
N VAL A 356 -17.55 3.64 -18.79
CA VAL A 356 -16.31 2.87 -18.60
C VAL A 356 -15.74 2.36 -19.92
N TRP A 357 -16.57 1.82 -20.82
CA TRP A 357 -16.09 1.44 -22.16
C TRP A 357 -15.50 2.62 -22.90
N LYS A 358 -16.16 3.78 -22.86
CA LYS A 358 -15.62 5.00 -23.45
C LYS A 358 -14.25 5.37 -22.88
N ILE A 359 -14.07 5.32 -21.56
CA ILE A 359 -12.75 5.59 -20.93
C ILE A 359 -11.70 4.61 -21.46
N VAL A 360 -12.04 3.33 -21.54
CA VAL A 360 -11.14 2.26 -21.99
C VAL A 360 -10.74 2.42 -23.47
N GLU A 361 -11.69 2.79 -24.33
CA GLU A 361 -11.49 3.03 -25.76
C GLU A 361 -10.69 4.32 -26.03
N ASP A 362 -11.09 5.44 -25.41
CA ASP A 362 -10.43 6.74 -25.54
C ASP A 362 -8.93 6.65 -25.18
N ASN A 363 -8.60 5.73 -24.26
CA ASN A 363 -7.24 5.49 -23.80
C ASN A 363 -6.54 4.28 -24.42
N ARG A 364 -7.16 3.60 -25.39
CA ARG A 364 -6.60 2.46 -26.14
C ARG A 364 -6.07 1.34 -25.23
N LEU A 365 -6.80 1.02 -24.16
CA LEU A 365 -6.40 0.00 -23.19
C LEU A 365 -6.79 -1.44 -23.58
N LEU A 366 -7.50 -1.61 -24.70
CA LEU A 366 -8.00 -2.91 -25.13
C LEU A 366 -6.96 -3.71 -25.91
N THR A 367 -6.97 -5.01 -25.68
CA THR A 367 -6.54 -5.99 -26.68
C THR A 367 -7.77 -6.66 -27.29
N ASP A 368 -7.61 -7.24 -28.47
CA ASP A 368 -8.66 -8.07 -29.07
C ASP A 368 -8.82 -9.44 -28.42
N ASP A 369 -7.97 -9.77 -27.43
CA ASP A 369 -8.00 -11.08 -26.78
C ASP A 369 -9.13 -11.17 -25.72
N THR A 370 -10.07 -12.06 -25.99
CA THR A 370 -11.20 -12.36 -25.11
C THR A 370 -11.28 -13.85 -24.83
N TYR A 371 -11.86 -14.21 -23.69
CA TYR A 371 -12.21 -15.61 -23.42
C TYR A 371 -13.30 -16.11 -24.38
N PRO A 372 -13.30 -17.40 -24.75
CA PRO A 372 -14.33 -17.98 -25.59
C PRO A 372 -15.74 -17.78 -25.03
N ARG A 373 -16.74 -17.73 -25.91
CA ARG A 373 -18.16 -17.63 -25.54
C ARG A 373 -18.61 -18.91 -24.85
N LYS A 374 -18.56 -18.96 -23.51
CA LYS A 374 -19.16 -19.97 -22.60
C LYS A 374 -18.77 -19.70 -21.13
N GLY A 375 -19.54 -20.25 -20.20
CA GLY A 375 -19.16 -20.32 -18.78
C GLY A 375 -19.00 -18.97 -18.06
N ILE A 376 -18.18 -18.96 -17.01
CA ILE A 376 -17.95 -17.82 -16.11
C ILE A 376 -17.00 -16.76 -16.68
N THR A 377 -16.28 -17.05 -17.76
CA THR A 377 -15.37 -16.10 -18.41
C THR A 377 -15.90 -15.59 -19.75
N SER A 378 -17.11 -16.01 -20.15
CA SER A 378 -17.66 -15.78 -21.50
C SER A 378 -17.42 -14.37 -22.05
N ASN A 379 -16.61 -14.27 -23.11
CA ASN A 379 -16.27 -13.03 -23.84
C ASN A 379 -15.67 -11.91 -22.98
N VAL A 380 -15.08 -12.23 -21.83
CA VAL A 380 -14.40 -11.24 -21.00
C VAL A 380 -13.05 -10.90 -21.63
N VAL A 381 -12.70 -9.60 -21.69
CA VAL A 381 -11.35 -9.13 -22.09
C VAL A 381 -10.32 -9.67 -21.11
N LYS A 382 -9.24 -10.31 -21.60
CA LYS A 382 -8.32 -11.03 -20.72
C LYS A 382 -7.41 -10.11 -19.91
N ASN A 383 -6.72 -9.20 -20.58
CA ASN A 383 -5.59 -8.43 -20.04
C ASN A 383 -5.98 -7.14 -19.30
N LEU A 384 -7.27 -6.93 -19.03
CA LEU A 384 -7.80 -5.73 -18.38
C LEU A 384 -8.80 -6.09 -17.27
N THR A 385 -8.63 -5.48 -16.11
CA THR A 385 -9.62 -5.50 -15.02
C THR A 385 -9.91 -4.07 -14.59
N ILE A 386 -11.19 -3.74 -14.43
CA ILE A 386 -11.60 -2.42 -13.94
C ILE A 386 -11.88 -2.50 -12.46
N VAL A 387 -11.37 -1.54 -11.70
CA VAL A 387 -11.71 -1.30 -10.30
C VAL A 387 -12.31 0.09 -10.19
N ILE A 388 -13.53 0.19 -9.70
CA ILE A 388 -14.20 1.46 -9.43
C ILE A 388 -14.21 1.65 -7.92
N LEU A 389 -13.54 2.70 -7.46
CA LEU A 389 -13.63 3.12 -6.07
C LEU A 389 -14.71 4.20 -5.99
N VAL A 390 -15.68 4.02 -5.12
CA VAL A 390 -16.79 4.97 -4.95
C VAL A 390 -16.61 5.72 -3.64
N TYR A 391 -16.45 7.04 -3.74
CA TYR A 391 -16.21 7.92 -2.59
C TYR A 391 -17.46 8.05 -1.71
N ASP A 392 -17.30 7.85 -0.41
CA ASP A 392 -18.31 8.12 0.61
C ASP A 392 -17.88 9.34 1.45
N PRO A 393 -18.55 10.49 1.31
CA PRO A 393 -18.25 11.70 2.08
C PRO A 393 -18.33 11.50 3.59
N LYS A 394 -19.12 10.53 4.09
CA LYS A 394 -19.24 10.25 5.54
C LYS A 394 -17.98 9.61 6.10
N GLU A 395 -17.36 8.74 5.31
CA GLU A 395 -16.13 8.04 5.67
C GLU A 395 -14.88 8.83 5.25
N ASN A 396 -15.04 9.84 4.38
CA ASN A 396 -13.96 10.62 3.75
C ASN A 396 -12.95 9.71 3.03
N ARG A 397 -13.47 8.69 2.32
CA ARG A 397 -12.74 7.66 1.57
C ARG A 397 -13.72 6.81 0.76
N SER A 398 -13.22 5.85 -0.01
CA SER A 398 -14.04 4.78 -0.56
C SER A 398 -14.71 3.94 0.55
N GLY A 399 -16.05 3.91 0.55
CA GLY A 399 -16.86 3.41 1.68
C GLY A 399 -18.02 2.47 1.34
N PHE A 400 -18.58 2.52 0.13
CA PHE A 400 -19.81 1.79 -0.24
C PHE A 400 -19.61 0.28 -0.39
N SER A 401 -20.60 -0.51 0.03
CA SER A 401 -20.56 -1.97 -0.13
C SER A 401 -20.30 -2.35 -1.58
N GLY A 402 -19.34 -3.25 -1.78
CA GLY A 402 -18.89 -3.66 -3.10
C GLY A 402 -19.76 -4.72 -3.75
N PHE A 403 -19.58 -4.87 -5.07
CA PHE A 403 -20.06 -5.99 -5.88
C PHE A 403 -19.31 -6.00 -7.22
N VAL A 404 -19.49 -7.07 -7.99
CA VAL A 404 -18.92 -7.22 -9.32
C VAL A 404 -19.98 -7.23 -10.41
N LYS A 405 -19.65 -6.65 -11.57
CA LYS A 405 -20.47 -6.68 -12.77
C LYS A 405 -19.63 -7.02 -13.99
N ARG A 406 -20.32 -7.49 -15.02
CA ARG A 406 -19.79 -7.52 -16.38
C ARG A 406 -20.40 -6.36 -17.15
N PHE A 407 -19.56 -5.53 -17.72
CA PHE A 407 -19.99 -4.38 -18.52
C PHE A 407 -19.95 -4.80 -19.99
N PRO A 408 -21.11 -5.04 -20.63
CA PRO A 408 -21.14 -5.40 -22.04
C PRO A 408 -20.75 -4.21 -22.92
N HIS A 409 -20.07 -4.49 -24.01
CA HIS A 409 -19.68 -3.48 -24.99
C HIS A 409 -20.93 -2.80 -25.58
N PRO A 410 -20.96 -1.46 -25.68
CA PRO A 410 -22.15 -0.73 -26.13
C PRO A 410 -22.55 -0.99 -27.60
N ASP A 411 -21.64 -1.49 -28.43
CA ASP A 411 -21.88 -1.80 -29.85
C ASP A 411 -22.53 -3.17 -30.11
N GLY A 412 -22.73 -3.99 -29.07
CA GLY A 412 -23.30 -5.34 -29.21
C GLY A 412 -22.32 -6.42 -29.68
N SER A 413 -21.01 -6.17 -29.72
CA SER A 413 -19.94 -7.12 -30.09
C SER A 413 -19.81 -8.34 -29.15
N ASN A 414 -20.65 -8.43 -28.12
CA ASN A 414 -20.62 -9.44 -27.06
C ASN A 414 -19.35 -9.43 -26.19
N LYS A 415 -18.41 -8.50 -26.39
CA LYS A 415 -17.25 -8.29 -25.50
C LYS A 415 -17.72 -7.78 -24.14
N ASN A 416 -17.06 -8.18 -23.07
CA ASN A 416 -17.36 -7.75 -21.70
C ASN A 416 -16.10 -7.28 -20.97
N LEU A 417 -16.20 -6.20 -20.21
CA LEU A 417 -15.23 -5.84 -19.18
C LEU A 417 -15.62 -6.50 -17.86
N SER A 418 -14.63 -6.98 -17.12
CA SER A 418 -14.83 -7.43 -15.74
C SER A 418 -14.54 -6.28 -14.79
N VAL A 419 -15.55 -5.92 -14.00
CA VAL A 419 -15.54 -4.68 -13.21
C VAL A 419 -15.83 -5.00 -11.74
N ALA A 420 -14.86 -4.68 -10.89
CA ALA A 420 -15.04 -4.64 -9.45
C ALA A 420 -15.47 -3.24 -9.04
N ILE A 421 -16.62 -3.12 -8.37
CA ILE A 421 -17.06 -1.87 -7.74
C ILE A 421 -16.89 -2.12 -6.26
N SER A 422 -15.96 -1.42 -5.61
CA SER A 422 -15.48 -1.85 -4.29
C SER A 422 -15.38 -0.69 -3.32
N ARG A 423 -15.75 -0.97 -2.07
CA ARG A 423 -15.09 -0.36 -0.91
C ARG A 423 -13.67 -0.89 -0.91
N ASN A 424 -12.68 -0.04 -1.19
CA ASN A 424 -11.23 -0.24 -1.00
C ASN A 424 -10.81 -1.57 -0.31
N THR A 425 -11.05 -2.72 -0.96
CA THR A 425 -10.86 -4.08 -0.44
C THR A 425 -10.62 -5.04 -1.61
N THR A 426 -9.82 -6.08 -1.36
CA THR A 426 -9.39 -7.04 -2.39
C THR A 426 -10.47 -8.06 -2.79
N HIS A 427 -11.52 -8.22 -2.00
CA HIS A 427 -12.57 -9.23 -2.20
C HIS A 427 -13.29 -9.09 -3.56
N GLU A 428 -13.80 -7.89 -3.87
CA GLU A 428 -14.45 -7.64 -5.17
C GLU A 428 -13.48 -7.72 -6.34
N PHE A 429 -12.23 -7.32 -6.12
CA PHE A 429 -11.21 -7.48 -7.13
C PHE A 429 -10.96 -8.96 -7.45
N LEU A 430 -10.97 -9.86 -6.47
CA LEU A 430 -10.84 -11.30 -6.70
C LEU A 430 -12.00 -11.89 -7.52
N HIS A 431 -13.23 -11.45 -7.28
CA HIS A 431 -14.37 -11.79 -8.15
C HIS A 431 -14.14 -11.33 -9.60
N SER A 432 -13.68 -10.10 -9.80
CA SER A 432 -13.49 -9.53 -11.13
C SER A 432 -12.27 -10.10 -11.87
N PHE A 433 -11.15 -10.28 -11.18
CA PHE A 433 -9.88 -10.75 -11.73
C PHE A 433 -9.85 -12.27 -11.87
N SER A 434 -10.16 -13.00 -10.80
CA SER A 434 -10.02 -14.47 -10.74
C SER A 434 -11.29 -15.22 -11.09
N HIS A 435 -12.42 -14.52 -11.21
CA HIS A 435 -13.75 -15.12 -11.40
C HIS A 435 -14.14 -16.07 -10.27
N LEU A 436 -13.67 -15.80 -9.05
CA LEU A 436 -14.10 -16.49 -7.85
C LEU A 436 -15.54 -16.09 -7.51
N SER A 437 -16.26 -16.98 -6.84
CA SER A 437 -17.62 -16.78 -6.34
C SER A 437 -17.61 -16.69 -4.83
N ASP A 438 -18.64 -16.08 -4.26
CA ASP A 438 -18.79 -15.97 -2.81
C ASP A 438 -18.96 -17.34 -2.16
N GLU A 439 -18.24 -17.60 -1.08
CA GLU A 439 -18.28 -18.85 -0.31
C GLU A 439 -19.24 -18.78 0.88
N TYR A 440 -19.72 -17.59 1.27
CA TYR A 440 -20.66 -17.47 2.38
C TYR A 440 -22.02 -18.07 2.07
N LEU A 441 -22.73 -18.52 3.10
CA LEU A 441 -24.07 -19.06 2.96
C LEU A 441 -25.10 -17.94 2.98
N ASP A 442 -25.94 -17.88 1.94
CA ASP A 442 -27.12 -17.02 1.93
C ASP A 442 -28.37 -17.91 1.97
N LYS A 443 -29.11 -17.85 3.08
CA LYS A 443 -30.35 -18.62 3.21
C LYS A 443 -31.50 -18.02 2.40
N MET A 444 -31.38 -16.76 1.99
CA MET A 444 -32.41 -16.03 1.26
C MET A 444 -32.22 -16.10 -0.25
N ARG A 445 -31.06 -16.57 -0.74
CA ARG A 445 -30.74 -16.60 -2.17
C ARG A 445 -30.05 -17.90 -2.56
N GLU A 446 -30.57 -18.56 -3.58
CA GLU A 446 -29.88 -19.68 -4.21
C GLU A 446 -28.81 -19.14 -5.16
N LYS A 447 -27.58 -19.65 -5.06
CA LYS A 447 -26.48 -19.25 -5.94
C LYS A 447 -26.53 -20.09 -7.20
N LYS A 448 -26.30 -19.44 -8.34
CA LYS A 448 -26.06 -20.18 -9.59
C LYS A 448 -24.68 -20.82 -9.53
N ILE A 449 -24.64 -22.07 -9.06
CA ILE A 449 -23.41 -22.86 -9.03
C ILE A 449 -23.14 -23.32 -10.46
N HIS A 450 -22.06 -22.85 -11.05
CA HIS A 450 -21.61 -23.37 -12.32
C HIS A 450 -21.00 -24.75 -12.06
N PRO A 451 -21.57 -25.83 -12.62
CA PRO A 451 -20.98 -27.13 -12.44
C PRO A 451 -19.59 -27.12 -13.06
N ASN A 452 -18.59 -27.64 -12.34
CA ASN A 452 -17.27 -27.96 -12.90
C ASN A 452 -17.37 -29.22 -13.79
N GLN A 453 -18.47 -29.36 -14.56
CA GLN A 453 -18.81 -30.52 -15.39
C GLN A 453 -17.75 -30.78 -16.47
N ASP A 454 -17.03 -29.74 -16.88
CA ASP A 454 -15.90 -29.80 -17.81
C ASP A 454 -14.62 -29.31 -17.11
N ALA A 455 -14.17 -29.97 -16.04
CA ALA A 455 -13.00 -29.62 -15.22
C ALA A 455 -11.62 -29.61 -15.94
N GLU A 456 -11.65 -29.47 -17.26
CA GLU A 456 -10.54 -29.32 -18.19
C GLU A 456 -10.54 -27.95 -18.88
N SER A 457 -11.72 -27.34 -19.07
CA SER A 457 -11.84 -26.02 -19.68
C SER A 457 -11.76 -24.92 -18.63
N SER A 458 -10.92 -23.93 -18.93
CA SER A 458 -10.77 -22.71 -18.16
C SER A 458 -12.10 -21.98 -17.90
N ASN A 459 -13.05 -22.04 -18.84
CA ASN A 459 -14.25 -21.21 -18.82
C ASN A 459 -15.25 -21.59 -17.71
N TYR A 460 -15.12 -22.76 -17.09
CA TYR A 460 -16.05 -23.25 -16.07
C TYR A 460 -15.41 -23.42 -14.69
N LEU A 461 -14.12 -23.13 -14.55
CA LEU A 461 -13.36 -23.32 -13.33
C LEU A 461 -13.86 -22.40 -12.20
N SER A 462 -14.50 -22.98 -11.19
CA SER A 462 -15.04 -22.27 -10.03
C SER A 462 -14.41 -22.73 -8.70
N ASN A 463 -14.41 -21.84 -7.69
CA ASN A 463 -14.12 -22.21 -6.31
C ASN A 463 -15.28 -22.92 -5.61
N LEU A 464 -16.45 -22.97 -6.24
CA LEU A 464 -17.63 -23.67 -5.75
C LEU A 464 -17.83 -25.00 -6.49
N SER A 465 -18.42 -25.97 -5.81
CA SER A 465 -18.80 -27.27 -6.34
C SER A 465 -20.26 -27.58 -6.00
N PRO A 466 -21.06 -28.11 -6.95
CA PRO A 466 -22.40 -28.60 -6.60
C PRO A 466 -22.35 -29.95 -5.83
N ASN A 467 -21.19 -30.62 -5.83
CA ASN A 467 -21.03 -31.96 -5.27
C ASN A 467 -20.49 -31.90 -3.83
N GLN A 468 -21.21 -32.52 -2.90
CA GLN A 468 -20.77 -32.70 -1.51
C GLN A 468 -19.67 -33.77 -1.38
N GLN A 469 -19.69 -34.77 -2.26
CA GLN A 469 -18.74 -35.88 -2.21
C GLN A 469 -17.33 -35.37 -2.54
N ALA A 470 -16.42 -35.49 -1.57
CA ALA A 470 -15.08 -34.92 -1.65
C ALA A 470 -14.30 -35.40 -2.90
N SER A 471 -14.44 -36.67 -3.30
CA SER A 471 -13.79 -37.23 -4.50
C SER A 471 -14.24 -36.62 -5.83
N LEU A 472 -15.37 -35.91 -5.85
CA LEU A 472 -15.94 -35.24 -7.03
C LEU A 472 -15.70 -33.72 -7.03
N THR A 473 -14.96 -33.21 -6.04
CA THR A 473 -14.62 -31.77 -5.97
C THR A 473 -13.41 -31.45 -6.86
N PRO A 474 -13.31 -30.22 -7.41
CA PRO A 474 -12.18 -29.84 -8.25
C PRO A 474 -10.87 -29.68 -7.47
N TRP A 475 -10.93 -29.59 -6.13
CA TRP A 475 -9.79 -29.55 -5.22
C TRP A 475 -9.45 -30.90 -4.57
N LYS A 476 -9.94 -32.03 -5.12
CA LYS A 476 -9.71 -33.36 -4.54
C LYS A 476 -8.23 -33.70 -4.29
N HIS A 477 -7.30 -33.11 -5.06
CA HIS A 477 -5.84 -33.27 -4.88
C HIS A 477 -5.30 -32.62 -3.60
N LEU A 478 -6.09 -31.77 -2.96
CA LEU A 478 -5.76 -31.05 -1.72
C LEU A 478 -6.42 -31.64 -0.47
N LEU A 479 -7.31 -32.61 -0.64
CA LEU A 479 -7.92 -33.31 0.50
C LEU A 479 -6.84 -34.09 1.27
N ARG A 480 -7.11 -34.40 2.54
CA ARG A 480 -6.26 -35.27 3.37
C ARG A 480 -5.99 -36.60 2.64
N GLY A 481 -4.73 -37.05 2.66
CA GLY A 481 -4.28 -38.22 1.90
C GLY A 481 -4.06 -37.95 0.40
N GLY A 482 -4.36 -36.73 -0.06
CA GLY A 482 -4.07 -36.27 -1.41
C GLY A 482 -2.59 -35.94 -1.58
N LYS A 483 -2.14 -35.86 -2.84
CA LYS A 483 -0.73 -35.68 -3.22
C LYS A 483 -0.04 -34.50 -2.53
N TYR A 484 -0.76 -33.39 -2.33
CA TYR A 484 -0.20 -32.16 -1.73
C TYR A 484 -0.65 -31.92 -0.30
N ASN A 485 -1.52 -32.77 0.24
CA ASN A 485 -1.95 -32.75 1.62
C ASN A 485 -1.95 -34.19 2.20
N PRO A 486 -0.78 -34.80 2.39
CA PRO A 486 -0.71 -36.17 2.88
C PRO A 486 -1.30 -36.30 4.29
N ASP A 487 -0.95 -35.36 5.19
CA ASP A 487 -1.13 -35.56 6.64
C ASP A 487 -1.90 -34.45 7.37
N ILE A 488 -2.22 -33.31 6.72
CA ILE A 488 -2.92 -32.21 7.39
C ILE A 488 -4.42 -32.51 7.37
N ALA A 489 -4.84 -33.23 8.41
CA ALA A 489 -6.24 -33.52 8.66
C ALA A 489 -7.05 -32.22 8.79
N ASN A 490 -8.27 -32.25 8.25
CA ASN A 490 -9.34 -31.30 8.56
C ASN A 490 -9.16 -29.85 8.09
N PHE A 491 -8.08 -29.54 7.37
CA PHE A 491 -7.87 -28.19 6.86
C PHE A 491 -8.64 -27.93 5.54
N ILE A 492 -8.69 -28.93 4.67
CA ILE A 492 -9.33 -28.86 3.35
C ILE A 492 -10.39 -29.96 3.28
N GLY A 493 -11.59 -29.60 2.85
CA GLY A 493 -12.77 -30.46 2.85
C GLY A 493 -13.83 -29.98 1.87
N THR A 494 -15.09 -30.29 2.17
CA THR A 494 -16.24 -29.89 1.35
C THR A 494 -17.25 -29.16 2.23
N PHE A 495 -17.00 -27.87 2.47
CA PHE A 495 -17.82 -27.00 3.33
C PHE A 495 -18.92 -26.36 2.50
N GLY A 496 -20.10 -26.12 3.06
CA GLY A 496 -21.19 -25.43 2.38
C GLY A 496 -22.46 -26.27 2.32
N ASP A 497 -23.34 -25.95 1.37
CA ASP A 497 -24.58 -26.68 1.13
C ASP A 497 -24.91 -26.74 -0.36
N ALA A 498 -25.92 -27.53 -0.72
CA ALA A 498 -26.34 -27.72 -2.11
C ALA A 498 -26.90 -26.44 -2.77
N LYS A 499 -27.46 -25.49 -2.00
CA LYS A 499 -28.07 -24.25 -2.54
C LYS A 499 -27.04 -23.16 -2.81
N ASN A 500 -25.98 -23.12 -2.02
CA ASN A 500 -24.93 -22.11 -2.08
C ASN A 500 -23.66 -22.62 -2.76
N GLY A 501 -23.52 -23.93 -2.86
CA GLY A 501 -22.34 -24.62 -3.35
C GLY A 501 -21.38 -24.94 -2.22
N TYR A 502 -20.61 -26.00 -2.44
CA TYR A 502 -19.56 -26.39 -1.55
C TYR A 502 -18.24 -25.70 -1.91
N HIS A 503 -17.37 -25.45 -0.94
CA HIS A 503 -16.07 -24.80 -1.06
C HIS A 503 -15.00 -25.54 -0.25
N SER A 504 -13.72 -25.26 -0.55
CA SER A 504 -12.60 -26.10 -0.11
C SER A 504 -12.17 -25.92 1.34
N GLU A 505 -12.36 -24.73 1.93
CA GLU A 505 -11.93 -24.39 3.29
C GLU A 505 -12.97 -23.51 3.98
N ALA A 506 -13.12 -23.64 5.30
CA ALA A 506 -14.10 -22.84 6.05
C ALA A 506 -13.77 -21.33 6.05
N LYS A 507 -12.49 -20.96 6.22
CA LYS A 507 -12.04 -19.56 6.24
C LYS A 507 -11.46 -19.18 4.88
N CYS A 508 -11.92 -18.06 4.33
CA CYS A 508 -11.45 -17.52 3.06
C CYS A 508 -11.87 -16.06 2.93
N ILE A 509 -11.11 -15.23 2.21
CA ILE A 509 -11.51 -13.88 1.85
C ILE A 509 -12.81 -13.87 1.04
N MET A 510 -13.09 -14.93 0.28
CA MET A 510 -14.34 -15.11 -0.48
C MET A 510 -15.52 -15.50 0.40
N ASN A 511 -15.32 -15.78 1.69
CA ASN A 511 -16.40 -16.03 2.63
C ASN A 511 -16.96 -14.70 3.17
N GLY A 512 -17.80 -14.73 4.20
CA GLY A 512 -18.57 -13.57 4.67
C GLY A 512 -19.00 -13.71 6.12
N ARG A 513 -19.89 -12.80 6.54
CA ARG A 513 -20.49 -12.77 7.88
C ARG A 513 -21.92 -13.32 7.91
N HIS A 514 -22.54 -13.52 6.75
CA HIS A 514 -23.96 -13.85 6.63
C HIS A 514 -24.22 -15.34 6.88
N HIS A 515 -25.20 -15.65 7.75
CA HIS A 515 -25.78 -16.96 8.10
C HIS A 515 -24.82 -18.12 8.42
N ASN A 516 -23.52 -17.93 8.33
CA ASN A 516 -22.50 -18.90 8.66
C ASN A 516 -22.63 -19.37 10.11
N LYS A 517 -23.03 -18.48 11.02
CA LYS A 517 -23.30 -18.83 12.42
C LYS A 517 -24.36 -19.93 12.55
N ASP A 518 -25.38 -19.91 11.71
CA ASP A 518 -26.47 -20.89 11.82
C ASP A 518 -26.06 -22.28 11.35
N THR A 519 -25.14 -22.35 10.38
CA THR A 519 -24.66 -23.62 9.82
C THR A 519 -23.47 -24.16 10.60
N TYR A 520 -22.56 -23.28 11.02
CA TYR A 520 -21.26 -23.64 11.55
C TYR A 520 -21.10 -23.33 13.04
N GLY A 521 -22.01 -22.56 13.66
CA GLY A 521 -21.86 -22.06 15.03
C GLY A 521 -20.87 -20.89 15.15
N GLY A 522 -20.48 -20.57 16.39
CA GLY A 522 -19.51 -19.52 16.69
C GLY A 522 -20.00 -18.08 16.40
N ASP A 523 -19.08 -17.20 16.03
CA ASP A 523 -19.37 -15.81 15.63
C ASP A 523 -19.84 -15.68 14.18
N GLY A 524 -19.77 -16.76 13.39
CA GLY A 524 -20.09 -16.78 11.97
C GLY A 524 -19.12 -15.98 11.07
N GLN A 525 -18.04 -15.42 11.63
CA GLN A 525 -17.07 -14.65 10.87
C GLN A 525 -16.07 -15.60 10.19
N LEU A 526 -16.42 -16.05 9.00
CA LEU A 526 -15.55 -16.92 8.19
C LEU A 526 -14.72 -16.16 7.16
N ARG A 527 -14.98 -14.86 6.97
CA ARG A 527 -14.11 -13.98 6.17
C ARG A 527 -12.80 -13.72 6.92
N ASP A 528 -11.70 -14.08 6.27
CA ASP A 528 -10.35 -13.70 6.65
C ASP A 528 -9.78 -12.80 5.55
N HIS A 529 -9.46 -11.55 5.89
CA HIS A 529 -8.98 -10.56 4.92
C HIS A 529 -7.54 -10.79 4.46
N LYS A 530 -6.81 -11.69 5.12
CA LYS A 530 -5.42 -12.04 4.79
C LYS A 530 -5.29 -13.44 4.20
N HIS A 531 -6.31 -14.28 4.35
CA HIS A 531 -6.29 -15.66 3.88
C HIS A 531 -7.27 -15.89 2.74
N ILE A 532 -6.74 -16.34 1.62
CA ILE A 532 -7.52 -16.94 0.53
C ILE A 532 -7.28 -18.46 0.57
N CYS A 533 -8.34 -19.25 0.46
CA CYS A 533 -8.21 -20.70 0.53
C CYS A 533 -7.30 -21.22 -0.60
N ASN A 534 -6.63 -22.35 -0.38
CA ASN A 534 -5.61 -22.88 -1.28
C ASN A 534 -6.14 -23.17 -2.68
N TRP A 535 -7.40 -23.59 -2.79
CA TRP A 535 -8.03 -23.75 -4.08
C TRP A 535 -8.24 -22.41 -4.80
N CYS A 536 -8.71 -21.38 -4.10
CA CYS A 536 -8.82 -20.03 -4.64
C CYS A 536 -7.43 -19.46 -5.02
N ARG A 537 -6.38 -19.72 -4.22
CA ARG A 537 -4.98 -19.34 -4.57
C ARG A 537 -4.55 -19.97 -5.89
N GLU A 538 -4.80 -21.27 -6.07
CA GLU A 538 -4.47 -21.99 -7.30
C GLU A 538 -5.22 -21.39 -8.51
N ILE A 539 -6.52 -21.15 -8.38
CA ILE A 539 -7.33 -20.52 -9.43
C ILE A 539 -6.77 -19.13 -9.77
N THR A 540 -6.47 -18.29 -8.78
CA THR A 540 -5.96 -16.94 -9.02
C THR A 540 -4.62 -16.95 -9.76
N VAL A 541 -3.68 -17.85 -9.41
CA VAL A 541 -2.40 -17.98 -10.15
C VAL A 541 -2.64 -18.50 -11.56
N PHE A 542 -3.48 -19.52 -11.73
CA PHE A 542 -3.86 -20.03 -13.04
C PHE A 542 -4.42 -18.91 -13.94
N ARG A 543 -5.36 -18.11 -13.42
CA ARG A 543 -5.97 -16.97 -14.11
C ARG A 543 -4.95 -15.92 -14.50
N LEU A 544 -3.99 -15.62 -13.62
CA LEU A 544 -2.91 -14.70 -13.94
C LEU A 544 -2.13 -15.18 -15.18
N TYR A 545 -1.76 -16.46 -15.21
CA TYR A 545 -1.01 -17.04 -16.34
C TYR A 545 -1.78 -16.95 -17.67
N GLU A 546 -3.10 -17.12 -17.65
CA GLU A 546 -3.93 -16.88 -18.84
C GLU A 546 -3.94 -15.41 -19.26
N LYS A 547 -4.10 -14.50 -18.30
CA LYS A 547 -4.27 -13.07 -18.57
C LYS A 547 -3.00 -12.40 -19.07
N VAL A 548 -1.83 -12.91 -18.70
CA VAL A 548 -0.51 -12.44 -19.17
C VAL A 548 0.03 -13.26 -20.35
N GLY A 549 -0.82 -14.10 -20.97
CA GLY A 549 -0.52 -14.76 -22.24
C GLY A 549 0.46 -15.94 -22.17
N ILE A 550 0.76 -16.46 -20.97
CA ILE A 550 1.54 -17.70 -20.80
C ILE A 550 0.72 -18.89 -21.32
N PHE A 551 -0.57 -18.86 -21.03
CA PHE A 551 -1.55 -19.79 -21.56
C PHE A 551 -2.33 -19.13 -22.72
N LYS A 552 -2.59 -19.91 -23.77
CA LYS A 552 -3.09 -19.38 -25.06
C LYS A 552 -4.38 -20.05 -25.53
N ASN A 553 -4.74 -21.20 -24.98
CA ASN A 553 -5.89 -21.98 -25.42
C ASN A 553 -6.81 -22.31 -24.24
N PRO A 554 -7.82 -21.47 -23.96
CA PRO A 554 -8.70 -21.63 -22.79
C PRO A 554 -9.45 -22.98 -22.72
N ASN A 555 -9.49 -23.74 -23.82
CA ASN A 555 -10.05 -25.10 -23.80
C ASN A 555 -9.11 -26.12 -23.13
N ASN A 556 -7.79 -25.92 -23.16
CA ASN A 556 -6.78 -26.86 -22.65
C ASN A 556 -5.85 -26.25 -21.59
N ASP A 557 -5.95 -24.95 -21.31
CA ASP A 557 -5.04 -24.24 -20.42
C ASP A 557 -5.05 -24.83 -19.01
N PHE A 558 -6.22 -25.21 -18.48
CA PHE A 558 -6.29 -25.80 -17.15
C PHE A 558 -5.70 -27.22 -17.11
N MET A 559 -5.86 -28.03 -18.16
CA MET A 559 -5.13 -29.31 -18.28
C MET A 559 -3.61 -29.10 -18.26
N THR A 560 -3.14 -28.12 -19.02
CA THR A 560 -1.72 -27.74 -19.06
C THR A 560 -1.23 -27.34 -17.66
N TRP A 561 -2.01 -26.56 -16.92
CA TRP A 561 -1.71 -26.22 -15.53
C TRP A 561 -1.58 -27.46 -14.65
N LYS A 562 -2.54 -28.39 -14.72
CA LYS A 562 -2.56 -29.63 -13.92
C LYS A 562 -1.31 -30.49 -14.17
N GLU A 563 -0.93 -30.67 -15.43
CA GLU A 563 0.13 -31.60 -15.83
C GLU A 563 1.53 -31.01 -15.66
N LYS A 564 1.70 -29.71 -15.92
CA LYS A 564 3.03 -29.09 -16.03
C LYS A 564 3.39 -28.13 -14.90
N TYR A 565 2.41 -27.47 -14.28
CA TYR A 565 2.67 -26.36 -13.36
C TYR A 565 2.29 -26.68 -11.91
N ARG A 566 1.17 -27.36 -11.68
CA ARG A 566 0.61 -27.59 -10.35
C ARG A 566 1.59 -28.22 -9.36
N ASP A 567 2.33 -29.25 -9.78
CA ASP A 567 3.29 -29.94 -8.91
C ASP A 567 4.33 -28.99 -8.34
N ASN A 568 4.93 -28.18 -9.21
CA ASN A 568 5.96 -27.23 -8.83
C ASN A 568 5.38 -26.06 -8.03
N TYR A 569 4.14 -25.64 -8.34
CA TYR A 569 3.42 -24.63 -7.57
C TYR A 569 3.28 -25.05 -6.10
N TYR A 570 2.71 -26.22 -5.83
CA TYR A 570 2.54 -26.71 -4.45
C TYR A 570 3.88 -27.08 -3.80
N ARG A 571 4.85 -27.58 -4.55
CA ARG A 571 6.21 -27.83 -4.02
C ARG A 571 6.89 -26.56 -3.53
N ARG A 572 6.71 -25.43 -4.23
CA ARG A 572 7.38 -24.15 -3.89
C ARG A 572 6.59 -23.31 -2.89
N LYS A 573 5.27 -23.21 -3.05
CA LYS A 573 4.41 -22.34 -2.23
C LYS A 573 3.76 -23.05 -1.05
N GLY A 574 3.68 -24.38 -1.07
CA GLY A 574 3.02 -25.16 -0.03
C GLY A 574 1.54 -24.82 0.17
N LEU A 575 0.95 -25.42 1.20
CA LEU A 575 -0.37 -25.03 1.69
C LEU A 575 -0.24 -23.84 2.64
N SER A 576 -1.03 -22.80 2.39
CA SER A 576 -1.20 -21.69 3.34
C SER A 576 -2.25 -22.08 4.36
N LYS A 577 -1.97 -21.87 5.65
CA LYS A 577 -2.94 -22.08 6.73
C LYS A 577 -3.42 -20.71 7.25
N PRO A 578 -4.71 -20.53 7.56
CA PRO A 578 -5.18 -19.32 8.22
C PRO A 578 -4.54 -19.18 9.62
N GLU A 579 -4.36 -17.94 10.07
CA GLU A 579 -3.80 -17.64 11.42
C GLU A 579 -4.65 -18.26 12.54
N GLU A 580 -5.96 -18.38 12.32
CA GLU A 580 -6.90 -19.02 13.24
C GLU A 580 -7.47 -20.31 12.66
N ILE A 581 -7.37 -21.39 13.44
CA ILE A 581 -8.02 -22.65 13.08
C ILE A 581 -9.54 -22.53 13.35
N PRO A 582 -10.39 -22.85 12.36
CA PRO A 582 -11.81 -22.51 12.34
C PRO A 582 -12.70 -22.94 13.52
N ALA A 583 -13.87 -22.30 13.54
CA ALA A 583 -14.87 -22.22 14.60
C ALA A 583 -15.35 -23.56 15.18
N ARG A 584 -15.95 -23.43 16.36
CA ARG A 584 -16.66 -24.49 17.05
C ARG A 584 -18.16 -24.39 16.73
N ASN A 585 -18.84 -25.53 16.58
CA ASN A 585 -20.29 -25.60 16.46
C ASN A 585 -20.98 -25.03 17.72
N SER A 586 -22.30 -24.93 17.70
CA SER A 586 -23.10 -24.45 18.84
C SER A 586 -22.92 -25.26 20.14
N GLU A 587 -22.36 -26.47 20.04
CA GLU A 587 -22.01 -27.34 21.17
C GLU A 587 -20.55 -27.17 21.64
N GLY A 588 -19.80 -26.21 21.07
CA GLY A 588 -18.41 -25.97 21.43
C GLY A 588 -17.41 -27.02 20.88
N LYS A 589 -17.87 -27.94 20.03
CA LYS A 589 -17.01 -28.91 19.33
C LYS A 589 -16.42 -28.25 18.09
N ALA A 590 -15.16 -28.52 17.78
CA ALA A 590 -14.62 -28.12 16.49
C ALA A 590 -15.56 -28.64 15.38
N ILE A 591 -15.88 -27.80 14.39
CA ILE A 591 -16.62 -28.23 13.18
C ILE A 591 -15.87 -29.37 12.48
N TYR A 592 -14.58 -29.52 12.81
CA TYR A 592 -13.74 -30.68 12.55
C TYR A 592 -13.94 -31.75 13.64
N PRO A 593 -14.75 -32.80 13.45
CA PRO A 593 -14.39 -34.04 14.10
C PRO A 593 -13.00 -34.42 13.58
N LEU A 594 -12.05 -34.64 14.48
CA LEU A 594 -10.87 -35.47 14.19
C LEU A 594 -11.41 -36.82 13.76
N SER A 595 -11.71 -37.01 12.47
CA SER A 595 -11.95 -38.36 11.96
C SER A 595 -10.63 -39.09 12.06
N GLN A 596 -10.60 -40.10 12.93
CA GLN A 596 -9.51 -41.06 13.01
C GLN A 596 -9.23 -41.61 11.61
#